data_AF-R5EM25-F1
#
_entry.id   AF-R5EM25-F1
#
_cell.length_a   1.000
_cell.length_b   1.000
_cell.length_c   1.000
_cell.angle_alpha   90.00
_cell.angle_beta   90.00
_cell.angle_gamma   90.00
#
_symmetry.space_group_name_H-M   'P 1'
#
loop_
_entity.id
_entity.type
_entity.pdbx_description
1 polymer ?
#
loop_
_entity_poly.entity_id
_entity_poly.type
_entity_poly.pdbx_seq_one_letter_code
_entity_poly.pdbx_strand_id
1 'polypeptide(L)'
;MKKIWNGLRYGDTETRKCIGSVIGFSLAAVVCIVAAGLRGQLWLFAIAMIFGVIAIVISQTFTLEDEDFVAEVNRSGEKETVRAVMAQKNTRKAVAMEETENNTETAGCNDDRMDAKPHAAEDKEKEIDIYQHYDQHVLRKVKRKYRVKKDHRPIMVDESKTYRIRECPAFIWRVHNKVYLLLLEKEPRKICISRDLIRNMGYRPGVKVNMEEEYPAFRKENLITGVFREFLPDYMDSKIKNDPLKTKNLYTIYPDIMLTNRCAYEVMDLLCLHFMPKDKITDNERLNGFFKRVYAANILYRDRVYSILEYKNSIEKTLHDLCYAEMTDKEFEATLEQLLRGRLISGEYVDHYRELRYKIK
;
A
#
# COMPACT_ATOMS: atom_id res chain seq x y z
N MET A 1 -17.50 23.93 -5.87
CA MET A 1 -16.54 25.05 -5.73
C MET A 1 -15.29 24.73 -4.88
N LYS A 2 -15.40 24.15 -3.66
CA LYS A 2 -14.23 23.80 -2.82
C LYS A 2 -13.21 22.87 -3.51
N LYS A 3 -13.65 21.93 -4.35
CA LYS A 3 -12.77 21.04 -5.13
C LYS A 3 -11.96 21.77 -6.22
N ILE A 4 -12.54 22.75 -6.90
CA ILE A 4 -11.88 23.54 -7.95
C ILE A 4 -10.82 24.47 -7.32
N TRP A 5 -11.16 25.10 -6.20
CA TRP A 5 -10.22 25.94 -5.45
C TRP A 5 -9.06 25.13 -4.85
N ASN A 6 -9.33 23.93 -4.34
CA ASN A 6 -8.29 23.02 -3.86
C ASN A 6 -7.43 22.47 -5.01
N GLY A 7 -8.00 22.20 -6.18
CA GLY A 7 -7.27 21.83 -7.39
C GLY A 7 -6.37 22.95 -7.93
N LEU A 8 -6.82 24.21 -7.86
CA LEU A 8 -6.02 25.37 -8.26
C LEU A 8 -4.86 25.65 -7.28
N ARG A 9 -5.10 25.47 -5.97
CA ARG A 9 -4.13 25.78 -4.91
C ARG A 9 -3.15 24.64 -4.61
N TYR A 10 -3.53 23.38 -4.84
CA TYR A 10 -2.73 22.19 -4.50
C TYR A 10 -2.49 21.21 -5.67
N GLY A 11 -3.07 21.44 -6.86
CA GLY A 11 -2.90 20.58 -8.04
C GLY A 11 -1.55 20.74 -8.75
N ASP A 12 -1.22 19.76 -9.59
CA ASP A 12 -0.03 19.69 -10.45
C ASP A 12 0.01 20.85 -11.48
N THR A 13 1.16 21.19 -12.04
CA THR A 13 1.30 22.36 -12.95
C THR A 13 0.46 22.22 -14.23
N GLU A 14 0.30 21.02 -14.75
CA GLU A 14 -0.57 20.72 -15.90
C GLU A 14 -2.06 20.84 -15.53
N THR A 15 -2.45 20.33 -14.36
CA THR A 15 -3.82 20.44 -13.84
C THR A 15 -4.20 21.90 -13.57
N ARG A 16 -3.27 22.72 -13.06
CA ARG A 16 -3.49 24.17 -12.86
C ARG A 16 -3.67 24.92 -14.16
N LYS A 17 -2.87 24.62 -15.20
CA LYS A 17 -3.01 25.22 -16.53
C LYS A 17 -4.36 24.86 -17.16
N CYS A 18 -4.80 23.61 -17.02
CA CYS A 18 -6.07 23.15 -17.56
C CYS A 18 -7.28 23.76 -16.84
N ILE A 19 -7.31 23.74 -15.50
CA ILE A 19 -8.38 24.38 -14.71
C ILE A 19 -8.41 25.89 -14.99
N GLY A 20 -7.24 26.54 -15.07
CA GLY A 20 -7.13 27.95 -15.43
C GLY A 20 -7.65 28.24 -16.85
N SER A 21 -7.38 27.35 -17.81
CA SER A 21 -7.84 27.46 -19.20
C SER A 21 -9.36 27.33 -19.31
N VAL A 22 -9.97 26.33 -18.65
CA VAL A 22 -11.44 26.15 -18.65
C VAL A 22 -12.14 27.35 -17.99
N ILE A 23 -11.62 27.84 -16.86
CA ILE A 23 -12.16 29.04 -16.20
C ILE A 23 -12.00 30.28 -17.10
N GLY A 24 -10.84 30.43 -17.73
CA GLY A 24 -10.55 31.55 -18.64
C GLY A 24 -11.47 31.58 -19.86
N PHE A 25 -11.64 30.45 -20.55
CA PHE A 25 -12.54 30.35 -21.71
C PHE A 25 -14.01 30.51 -21.33
N SER A 26 -14.42 30.02 -20.16
CA SER A 26 -15.79 30.22 -19.65
C SER A 26 -16.07 31.70 -19.34
N LEU A 27 -15.12 32.41 -18.72
CA LEU A 27 -15.21 33.85 -18.47
C LEU A 27 -15.22 34.65 -19.78
N ALA A 28 -14.35 34.30 -20.73
CA ALA A 28 -14.32 34.95 -22.04
C ALA A 28 -15.65 34.80 -22.79
N ALA A 29 -16.26 33.60 -22.76
CA ALA A 29 -17.56 33.36 -23.37
C ALA A 29 -18.66 34.26 -22.76
N VAL A 30 -18.70 34.39 -21.42
CA VAL A 30 -19.68 35.25 -20.74
C VAL A 30 -19.48 36.73 -21.10
N VAL A 31 -18.24 37.21 -21.13
CA VAL A 31 -17.93 38.61 -21.53
C VAL A 31 -18.36 38.88 -22.97
N CYS A 32 -18.10 37.94 -23.89
CA CYS A 32 -18.53 38.07 -25.28
C CYS A 32 -20.05 38.06 -25.44
N ILE A 33 -20.79 37.25 -24.66
CA ILE A 33 -22.27 37.23 -24.68
C ILE A 33 -22.84 38.57 -24.19
N VAL A 34 -22.31 39.11 -23.10
CA VAL A 34 -22.75 40.41 -22.56
C VAL A 34 -22.43 41.54 -23.55
N ALA A 35 -21.24 41.53 -24.16
CA ALA A 35 -20.85 42.51 -25.17
C ALA A 35 -21.69 42.41 -26.46
N ALA A 36 -22.08 41.20 -26.87
CA ALA A 36 -22.97 40.97 -28.00
C ALA A 36 -24.37 41.57 -27.75
N GLY A 37 -24.92 41.38 -26.55
CA GLY A 37 -26.21 41.93 -26.15
C GLY A 37 -26.24 43.46 -26.10
N LEU A 38 -25.14 44.09 -25.65
CA LEU A 38 -25.05 45.55 -25.56
C LEU A 38 -24.77 46.24 -26.90
N ARG A 39 -24.04 45.59 -27.82
CA ARG A 39 -23.66 46.17 -29.13
C ARG A 39 -24.48 45.69 -30.31
N GLY A 40 -25.38 44.72 -30.12
CA GLY A 40 -26.22 44.16 -31.19
C GLY A 40 -25.45 43.40 -32.28
N GLN A 41 -24.19 43.02 -32.02
CA GLN A 41 -23.32 42.38 -33.00
C GLN A 41 -23.37 40.86 -32.85
N LEU A 42 -24.10 40.19 -33.76
CA LEU A 42 -24.33 38.74 -33.75
C LEU A 42 -23.05 37.90 -33.89
N TRP A 43 -21.98 38.43 -34.49
CA TRP A 43 -20.73 37.67 -34.65
C TRP A 43 -20.00 37.42 -33.31
N LEU A 44 -20.16 38.32 -32.33
CA LEU A 44 -19.61 38.12 -30.98
C LEU A 44 -20.28 36.95 -30.23
N PHE A 45 -21.56 36.70 -30.53
CA PHE A 45 -22.28 35.55 -29.98
C PHE A 45 -21.77 34.22 -30.57
N ALA A 46 -21.48 34.18 -31.88
CA ALA A 46 -20.89 33.00 -32.51
C ALA A 46 -19.49 32.68 -31.93
N ILE A 47 -18.67 33.71 -31.65
CA ILE A 47 -17.36 33.55 -31.00
C ILE A 47 -17.52 32.98 -29.58
N ALA A 48 -18.50 33.45 -28.82
CA ALA A 48 -18.77 32.93 -27.47
C ALA A 48 -19.18 31.45 -27.48
N MET A 49 -19.98 31.03 -28.46
CA MET A 49 -20.37 29.63 -28.64
C MET A 49 -19.17 28.74 -28.91
N ILE A 50 -18.21 29.18 -29.74
CA ILE A 50 -16.98 28.43 -30.01
C ILE A 50 -16.17 28.24 -28.72
N PHE A 51 -15.99 29.29 -27.92
CA PHE A 51 -15.30 29.16 -26.63
C PHE A 51 -16.03 28.23 -25.65
N GLY A 52 -17.37 28.25 -25.63
CA GLY A 52 -18.17 27.32 -24.84
C GLY A 52 -17.98 25.86 -25.26
N VAL A 53 -17.99 25.57 -26.56
CA VAL A 53 -17.76 24.21 -27.09
C VAL A 53 -16.34 23.73 -26.77
N ILE A 54 -15.32 24.58 -26.93
CA ILE A 54 -13.94 24.24 -26.58
C ILE A 54 -13.82 23.91 -25.09
N ALA A 55 -14.47 24.67 -24.21
CA ALA A 55 -14.48 24.40 -22.78
C ALA A 55 -15.16 23.05 -22.44
N ILE A 56 -16.25 22.71 -23.14
CA ILE A 56 -16.96 21.43 -22.95
C ILE A 56 -16.11 20.26 -23.45
N VAL A 57 -15.50 20.36 -24.63
CA VAL A 57 -14.65 19.30 -25.20
C VAL A 57 -13.47 19.00 -24.27
N ILE A 58 -12.77 20.03 -23.79
CA ILE A 58 -11.66 19.88 -22.84
C ILE A 58 -12.14 19.25 -21.52
N SER A 59 -13.35 19.58 -21.08
CA SER A 59 -13.95 18.98 -19.88
C SER A 59 -14.32 17.51 -20.08
N GLN A 60 -14.74 17.11 -21.28
CA GLN A 60 -15.15 15.73 -21.60
C GLN A 60 -13.97 14.80 -21.89
N THR A 61 -12.91 15.29 -22.54
CA THR A 61 -11.69 14.50 -22.78
C THR A 61 -11.02 14.07 -21.48
N PHE A 62 -11.04 14.90 -20.44
CA PHE A 62 -10.51 14.53 -19.13
C PHE A 62 -11.40 13.53 -18.37
N THR A 63 -12.70 13.45 -18.68
CA THR A 63 -13.60 12.45 -18.08
C THR A 63 -13.57 11.10 -18.79
N LEU A 64 -13.13 11.02 -20.05
CA LEU A 64 -13.16 9.80 -20.86
C LEU A 64 -11.79 9.11 -21.05
N GLU A 65 -10.67 9.84 -20.93
CA GLU A 65 -9.34 9.20 -21.02
C GLU A 65 -8.98 8.32 -19.80
N ASP A 66 -9.67 8.47 -18.66
CA ASP A 66 -9.29 7.79 -17.40
C ASP A 66 -10.06 6.49 -17.11
N GLU A 67 -11.24 6.23 -17.69
CA GLU A 67 -12.08 5.06 -17.32
C GLU A 67 -12.12 3.94 -18.37
N ASP A 68 -12.34 4.23 -19.66
CA ASP A 68 -12.61 3.16 -20.65
C ASP A 68 -11.35 2.56 -21.32
N PHE A 69 -10.32 3.36 -21.59
CA PHE A 69 -9.07 2.85 -22.19
C PHE A 69 -8.21 2.08 -21.16
N VAL A 70 -8.39 2.37 -19.88
CA VAL A 70 -7.56 1.83 -18.79
C VAL A 70 -8.09 0.48 -18.28
N ALA A 71 -9.39 0.21 -18.36
CA ALA A 71 -9.97 -1.06 -17.92
C ALA A 71 -9.65 -2.23 -18.87
N GLU A 72 -9.71 -2.00 -20.19
CA GLU A 72 -9.47 -3.05 -21.21
C GLU A 72 -7.97 -3.35 -21.37
N VAL A 73 -7.10 -2.32 -21.36
CA VAL A 73 -5.64 -2.47 -21.55
C VAL A 73 -4.93 -3.06 -20.33
N ASN A 74 -5.44 -2.88 -19.10
CA ASN A 74 -4.78 -3.43 -17.92
C ASN A 74 -5.00 -4.95 -17.73
N ARG A 75 -6.11 -5.51 -18.20
CA ARG A 75 -6.34 -6.97 -18.09
C ARG A 75 -5.42 -7.78 -19.00
N SER A 76 -5.04 -7.22 -20.16
CA SER A 76 -4.07 -7.79 -21.08
C SER A 76 -2.63 -7.42 -20.70
N GLY A 77 -2.37 -6.15 -20.37
CA GLY A 77 -1.04 -5.65 -20.00
C GLY A 77 -0.49 -6.21 -18.69
N GLU A 78 -1.33 -6.53 -17.70
CA GLU A 78 -0.88 -7.14 -16.43
C GLU A 78 -0.46 -8.61 -16.62
N LYS A 79 -1.13 -9.35 -17.53
CA LYS A 79 -0.69 -10.69 -17.94
C LYS A 79 0.58 -10.65 -18.80
N GLU A 80 0.72 -9.64 -19.65
CA GLU A 80 1.92 -9.46 -20.49
C GLU A 80 3.14 -8.98 -19.71
N THR A 81 3.00 -8.06 -18.77
CA THR A 81 4.12 -7.63 -17.91
C THR A 81 4.61 -8.76 -17.00
N VAL A 82 3.70 -9.55 -16.43
CA VAL A 82 4.06 -10.76 -15.66
C VAL A 82 4.75 -11.79 -16.55
N ARG A 83 4.28 -12.02 -17.79
CA ARG A 83 4.92 -12.93 -18.76
C ARG A 83 6.28 -12.41 -19.25
N ALA A 84 6.43 -11.13 -19.53
CA ALA A 84 7.68 -10.51 -19.96
C ALA A 84 8.77 -10.60 -18.87
N VAL A 85 8.39 -10.44 -17.60
CA VAL A 85 9.29 -10.63 -16.45
C VAL A 85 9.69 -12.09 -16.25
N MET A 86 8.83 -13.05 -16.64
CA MET A 86 9.22 -14.47 -16.66
C MET A 86 10.15 -14.79 -17.84
N ALA A 87 9.92 -14.23 -19.02
CA ALA A 87 10.70 -14.47 -20.23
C ALA A 87 12.14 -13.93 -20.11
N GLN A 88 12.33 -12.67 -19.67
CA GLN A 88 13.67 -12.05 -19.58
C GLN A 88 14.63 -12.77 -18.62
N LYS A 89 14.13 -13.39 -17.54
CA LYS A 89 14.98 -14.13 -16.59
C LYS A 89 15.29 -15.55 -17.08
N ASN A 90 14.42 -16.16 -17.90
CA ASN A 90 14.67 -17.46 -18.52
C ASN A 90 15.71 -17.36 -19.64
N THR A 91 15.69 -16.28 -20.43
CA THR A 91 16.74 -16.03 -21.45
C THR A 91 18.11 -15.81 -20.80
N ARG A 92 18.18 -15.10 -19.66
CA ARG A 92 19.44 -14.96 -18.89
C ARG A 92 19.95 -16.27 -18.27
N LYS A 93 19.06 -17.21 -17.93
CA LYS A 93 19.46 -18.55 -17.47
C LYS A 93 19.90 -19.47 -18.60
N ALA A 94 19.29 -19.36 -19.78
CA ALA A 94 19.69 -20.12 -20.97
C ALA A 94 21.06 -19.68 -21.49
N VAL A 95 21.31 -18.36 -21.55
CA VAL A 95 22.62 -17.80 -21.96
C VAL A 95 23.72 -18.16 -20.95
N ALA A 96 23.42 -18.23 -19.66
CA ALA A 96 24.37 -18.69 -18.65
C ALA A 96 24.64 -20.21 -18.71
N MET A 97 23.69 -21.03 -19.20
CA MET A 97 23.89 -22.46 -19.43
C MET A 97 24.73 -22.71 -20.70
N GLU A 98 24.50 -21.96 -21.78
CA GLU A 98 25.29 -22.07 -23.02
C GLU A 98 26.75 -21.58 -22.86
N GLU A 99 27.00 -20.60 -21.99
CA GLU A 99 28.38 -20.19 -21.63
C GLU A 99 29.12 -21.23 -20.77
N THR A 100 28.41 -22.17 -20.15
CA THR A 100 29.01 -23.22 -19.32
C THR A 100 29.31 -24.50 -20.12
N GLU A 101 28.58 -24.78 -21.20
CA GLU A 101 28.79 -25.98 -22.03
C GLU A 101 29.96 -25.86 -23.02
N ASN A 102 30.38 -24.65 -23.41
CA ASN A 102 31.45 -24.46 -24.40
C ASN A 102 32.89 -24.56 -23.84
N ASN A 103 33.10 -24.84 -22.55
CA ASN A 103 34.42 -24.88 -21.92
C ASN A 103 34.83 -26.26 -21.35
N THR A 104 34.26 -27.36 -21.84
CA THR A 104 34.60 -28.70 -21.34
C THR A 104 34.98 -29.69 -22.44
N GLU A 105 36.09 -29.45 -23.12
CA GLU A 105 36.85 -30.51 -23.79
C GLU A 105 38.34 -30.30 -23.57
N THR A 106 38.89 -30.81 -22.46
CA THR A 106 40.10 -31.67 -22.41
C THR A 106 40.56 -31.96 -20.98
N ALA A 107 40.72 -33.27 -20.69
CA ALA A 107 41.57 -33.90 -19.65
C ALA A 107 41.31 -33.52 -18.18
N GLY A 108 41.28 -34.40 -17.19
CA GLY A 108 41.67 -35.80 -17.05
C GLY A 108 41.67 -36.07 -15.53
N CYS A 109 41.31 -37.29 -15.14
CA CYS A 109 41.11 -37.75 -13.77
C CYS A 109 42.27 -37.45 -12.79
N ASN A 110 41.96 -36.87 -11.61
CA ASN A 110 42.45 -37.34 -10.30
C ASN A 110 41.71 -36.65 -9.13
N ASP A 111 41.38 -37.49 -8.15
CA ASP A 111 40.72 -37.22 -6.88
C ASP A 111 41.66 -36.47 -5.91
N ASP A 112 41.19 -35.37 -5.31
CA ASP A 112 41.48 -34.96 -3.92
C ASP A 112 40.84 -33.59 -3.58
N ARG A 113 39.86 -33.63 -2.66
CA ARG A 113 39.41 -32.61 -1.69
C ARG A 113 39.88 -31.14 -1.89
N MET A 114 38.97 -30.23 -2.30
CA MET A 114 38.85 -28.86 -1.71
C MET A 114 37.65 -28.05 -2.29
N ASP A 115 36.93 -27.36 -1.41
CA ASP A 115 36.21 -26.08 -1.61
C ASP A 115 35.06 -25.90 -2.62
N ALA A 116 33.89 -26.44 -2.28
CA ALA A 116 32.60 -25.92 -2.75
C ALA A 116 32.13 -24.74 -1.87
N LYS A 117 32.74 -23.54 -1.97
CA LYS A 117 32.34 -22.34 -1.20
C LYS A 117 32.46 -20.92 -1.82
N PRO A 118 32.88 -20.64 -3.07
CA PRO A 118 32.99 -19.24 -3.52
C PRO A 118 31.65 -18.56 -3.88
N HIS A 119 30.76 -19.24 -4.62
CA HIS A 119 29.62 -18.54 -5.26
C HIS A 119 28.49 -18.10 -4.33
N ALA A 120 28.18 -18.86 -3.27
CA ALA A 120 27.09 -18.51 -2.35
C ALA A 120 27.45 -17.36 -1.38
N ALA A 121 28.74 -17.12 -1.14
CA ALA A 121 29.22 -16.02 -0.30
C ALA A 121 29.23 -14.70 -1.08
N GLU A 122 29.70 -14.70 -2.33
CA GLU A 122 29.73 -13.52 -3.19
C GLU A 122 28.33 -12.95 -3.50
N ASP A 123 27.33 -13.82 -3.70
CA ASP A 123 25.96 -13.37 -3.96
C ASP A 123 25.31 -12.75 -2.72
N LYS A 124 25.65 -13.23 -1.52
CA LYS A 124 25.23 -12.60 -0.24
C LYS A 124 25.92 -11.26 -0.01
N GLU A 125 27.20 -11.13 -0.34
CA GLU A 125 27.92 -9.85 -0.24
C GLU A 125 27.37 -8.79 -1.20
N LYS A 126 26.99 -9.18 -2.42
CA LYS A 126 26.33 -8.30 -3.39
C LYS A 126 24.96 -7.83 -2.92
N GLU A 127 24.23 -8.67 -2.17
CA GLU A 127 22.93 -8.32 -1.58
C GLU A 127 23.07 -7.33 -0.40
N ILE A 128 24.17 -7.40 0.34
CA ILE A 128 24.46 -6.51 1.47
C ILE A 128 24.75 -5.06 1.00
N ASP A 129 25.24 -4.87 -0.22
CA ASP A 129 25.69 -3.56 -0.74
C ASP A 129 24.75 -2.86 -1.71
N ILE A 130 23.56 -3.43 -1.94
CA ILE A 130 22.57 -2.89 -2.90
C ILE A 130 22.30 -1.40 -2.67
N TYR A 131 22.30 -0.95 -1.41
CA TYR A 131 21.87 0.41 -1.08
C TYR A 131 22.98 1.46 -1.01
N GLN A 132 24.26 1.08 -1.12
CA GLN A 132 25.36 2.05 -0.97
C GLN A 132 25.34 3.16 -2.04
N HIS A 133 24.89 2.85 -3.25
CA HIS A 133 24.85 3.81 -4.34
C HIS A 133 23.72 4.85 -4.24
N TYR A 134 22.79 4.70 -3.28
CA TYR A 134 21.68 5.62 -3.10
C TYR A 134 22.09 6.79 -2.19
N ASP A 135 22.65 7.83 -2.78
CA ASP A 135 22.79 9.12 -2.13
C ASP A 135 21.49 9.96 -2.23
N GLN A 136 21.48 11.14 -1.60
CA GLN A 136 20.32 12.03 -1.61
C GLN A 136 19.96 12.53 -3.02
N HIS A 137 20.95 12.72 -3.89
CA HIS A 137 20.76 13.21 -5.25
C HIS A 137 20.18 12.11 -6.16
N VAL A 138 20.72 10.91 -6.11
CA VAL A 138 20.24 9.70 -6.78
C VAL A 138 18.81 9.41 -6.35
N LEU A 139 18.52 9.41 -5.05
CA LEU A 139 17.17 9.17 -4.56
C LEU A 139 16.17 10.21 -5.07
N ARG A 140 16.55 11.50 -5.09
CA ARG A 140 15.73 12.57 -5.68
C ARG A 140 15.53 12.40 -7.19
N LYS A 141 16.57 11.96 -7.92
CA LYS A 141 16.50 11.69 -9.37
C LYS A 141 15.59 10.51 -9.67
N VAL A 142 15.69 9.43 -8.89
CA VAL A 142 14.82 8.25 -8.97
C VAL A 142 13.37 8.64 -8.69
N LYS A 143 13.09 9.34 -7.58
CA LYS A 143 11.73 9.82 -7.27
C LYS A 143 11.14 10.67 -8.39
N ARG A 144 11.94 11.56 -9.00
CA ARG A 144 11.53 12.36 -10.16
C ARG A 144 11.27 11.50 -11.40
N LYS A 145 12.19 10.60 -11.75
CA LYS A 145 12.07 9.67 -12.90
C LYS A 145 10.77 8.87 -12.83
N TYR A 146 10.43 8.35 -11.65
CA TYR A 146 9.22 7.53 -11.46
C TYR A 146 7.97 8.33 -11.07
N ARG A 147 8.04 9.66 -11.07
CA ARG A 147 6.93 10.58 -10.75
C ARG A 147 6.28 10.28 -9.38
N VAL A 148 7.11 9.99 -8.38
CA VAL A 148 6.65 9.75 -6.99
C VAL A 148 5.96 11.00 -6.47
N LYS A 149 4.74 10.85 -5.96
CA LYS A 149 3.93 11.96 -5.45
C LYS A 149 4.40 12.41 -4.07
N LYS A 150 4.03 13.62 -3.65
CA LYS A 150 4.53 14.22 -2.39
C LYS A 150 4.03 13.49 -1.14
N ASP A 151 2.82 12.95 -1.21
CA ASP A 151 2.11 12.16 -0.21
C ASP A 151 2.51 10.68 -0.20
N HIS A 152 3.65 10.34 -0.80
CA HIS A 152 4.19 8.99 -0.71
C HIS A 152 4.57 8.65 0.73
N ARG A 153 4.44 7.36 1.06
CA ARG A 153 4.81 6.82 2.36
C ARG A 153 5.96 5.83 2.20
N PRO A 154 7.02 5.93 3.00
CA PRO A 154 8.01 4.86 3.10
C PRO A 154 7.36 3.61 3.70
N ILE A 155 7.70 2.45 3.14
CA ILE A 155 7.26 1.12 3.61
C ILE A 155 8.40 0.11 3.45
N MET A 156 8.26 -1.02 4.14
CA MET A 156 9.12 -2.19 4.02
C MET A 156 8.31 -3.37 3.51
N VAL A 157 8.67 -3.85 2.32
CA VAL A 157 8.09 -5.06 1.73
C VAL A 157 8.93 -6.25 2.16
N ASP A 158 8.32 -7.14 2.94
CA ASP A 158 8.99 -8.33 3.47
C ASP A 158 9.14 -9.39 2.38
N GLU A 159 8.04 -9.76 1.72
CA GLU A 159 8.07 -10.70 0.60
C GLU A 159 6.91 -10.50 -0.38
N SER A 160 7.12 -10.91 -1.64
CA SER A 160 6.05 -11.17 -2.62
C SER A 160 6.54 -12.20 -3.62
N LYS A 161 5.79 -13.28 -3.81
CA LYS A 161 6.13 -14.32 -4.79
C LYS A 161 5.79 -13.86 -6.20
N THR A 162 4.65 -13.20 -6.36
CA THR A 162 4.14 -12.70 -7.64
C THR A 162 5.12 -11.68 -8.24
N TYR A 163 5.61 -10.76 -7.41
CA TYR A 163 6.54 -9.71 -7.84
C TYR A 163 8.02 -10.06 -7.59
N ARG A 164 8.31 -11.24 -7.03
CA ARG A 164 9.67 -11.69 -6.69
C ARG A 164 10.42 -10.65 -5.85
N ILE A 165 9.79 -10.21 -4.77
CA ILE A 165 10.35 -9.23 -3.83
C ILE A 165 10.77 -9.98 -2.57
N ARG A 166 11.92 -9.62 -2.02
CA ARG A 166 12.39 -10.04 -0.71
C ARG A 166 13.01 -8.83 -0.01
N GLU A 167 12.55 -8.54 1.21
CA GLU A 167 13.14 -7.61 2.17
C GLU A 167 13.57 -6.26 1.55
N CYS A 168 12.63 -5.60 0.87
CA CYS A 168 12.90 -4.44 0.03
C CYS A 168 12.22 -3.17 0.56
N PRO A 169 12.99 -2.08 0.81
CA PRO A 169 12.43 -0.78 1.12
C PRO A 169 11.75 -0.20 -0.12
N ALA A 170 10.59 0.42 0.09
CA ALA A 170 9.81 0.98 -1.01
C ALA A 170 9.07 2.25 -0.62
N PHE A 171 8.67 3.04 -1.62
CA PHE A 171 7.71 4.12 -1.45
C PHE A 171 6.38 3.73 -2.05
N ILE A 172 5.30 3.91 -1.29
CA ILE A 172 3.93 3.69 -1.75
C ILE A 172 3.19 5.01 -1.89
N TRP A 173 2.42 5.17 -2.96
CA TRP A 173 1.50 6.31 -3.11
C TRP A 173 0.28 5.91 -3.93
N ARG A 174 -0.77 6.71 -3.85
CA ARG A 174 -2.04 6.48 -4.54
C ARG A 174 -2.30 7.62 -5.52
N VAL A 175 -2.79 7.28 -6.71
CA VAL A 175 -3.36 8.24 -7.66
C VAL A 175 -4.66 7.67 -8.20
N HIS A 176 -5.78 8.36 -7.95
CA HIS A 176 -7.12 7.89 -8.31
C HIS A 176 -7.39 6.45 -7.82
N ASN A 177 -7.59 5.53 -8.76
CA ASN A 177 -7.85 4.12 -8.52
C ASN A 177 -6.61 3.23 -8.65
N LYS A 178 -5.40 3.80 -8.67
CA LYS A 178 -4.14 3.06 -8.79
C LYS A 178 -3.27 3.29 -7.56
N VAL A 179 -2.64 2.21 -7.13
CA VAL A 179 -1.63 2.18 -6.07
C VAL A 179 -0.29 1.86 -6.71
N TYR A 180 0.71 2.68 -6.42
CA TYR A 180 2.05 2.54 -6.95
C TYR A 180 3.02 2.22 -5.83
N LEU A 181 3.92 1.27 -6.09
CA LEU A 181 5.06 0.98 -5.24
C LEU A 181 6.34 1.21 -6.04
N LEU A 182 7.26 2.00 -5.51
CA LEU A 182 8.61 2.12 -6.03
C LEU A 182 9.55 1.34 -5.11
N LEU A 183 9.98 0.17 -5.58
CA LEU A 183 10.95 -0.68 -4.91
C LEU A 183 12.36 -0.09 -5.12
N LEU A 184 13.09 0.06 -4.02
CA LEU A 184 14.49 0.47 -4.06
C LEU A 184 15.34 -0.79 -4.14
N GLU A 185 15.52 -1.33 -5.34
CA GLU A 185 16.44 -2.44 -5.63
C GLU A 185 17.72 -1.86 -6.28
N LYS A 186 18.66 -2.72 -6.69
CA LYS A 186 19.85 -2.28 -7.47
C LYS A 186 19.43 -1.46 -8.70
N GLU A 187 18.34 -1.87 -9.35
CA GLU A 187 17.64 -1.09 -10.35
C GLU A 187 16.23 -0.78 -9.82
N PRO A 188 15.88 0.50 -9.57
CA PRO A 188 14.58 0.82 -9.00
C PRO A 188 13.44 0.38 -9.91
N ARG A 189 12.47 -0.32 -9.33
CA ARG A 189 11.36 -0.95 -10.03
C ARG A 189 10.03 -0.39 -9.54
N LYS A 190 9.15 -0.02 -10.48
CA LYS A 190 7.81 0.50 -10.16
C LYS A 190 6.75 -0.57 -10.43
N ILE A 191 5.95 -0.87 -9.42
CA ILE A 191 4.76 -1.72 -9.50
C ILE A 191 3.53 -0.82 -9.48
N CYS A 192 2.50 -1.21 -10.23
CA CYS A 192 1.21 -0.53 -10.29
C CYS A 192 0.11 -1.57 -10.08
N ILE A 193 -0.81 -1.30 -9.16
CA ILE A 193 -1.89 -2.21 -8.78
C ILE A 193 -3.20 -1.42 -8.78
N SER A 194 -4.27 -2.01 -9.32
CA SER A 194 -5.60 -1.41 -9.16
C SER A 194 -6.03 -1.46 -7.71
N ARG A 195 -6.54 -0.34 -7.18
CA ARG A 195 -7.06 -0.28 -5.81
C ARG A 195 -8.27 -1.19 -5.63
N ASP A 196 -9.05 -1.47 -6.67
CA ASP A 196 -10.21 -2.38 -6.59
C ASP A 196 -9.82 -3.81 -6.21
N LEU A 197 -8.57 -4.18 -6.47
CA LEU A 197 -7.99 -5.48 -6.10
C LEU A 197 -7.55 -5.49 -4.63
N ILE A 198 -7.20 -4.32 -4.07
CA ILE A 198 -6.77 -4.14 -2.68
C ILE A 198 -7.98 -3.71 -1.82
N ARG A 199 -8.83 -4.68 -1.47
CA ARG A 199 -10.06 -4.39 -0.71
C ARG A 199 -9.86 -4.33 0.80
N ASN A 200 -9.06 -5.25 1.33
CA ASN A 200 -8.85 -5.43 2.76
C ASN A 200 -7.37 -5.63 3.05
N MET A 201 -6.95 -5.27 4.24
CA MET A 201 -5.62 -5.61 4.75
C MET A 201 -5.62 -7.05 5.26
N GLY A 202 -4.80 -7.91 4.65
CA GLY A 202 -4.59 -9.29 5.11
C GLY A 202 -3.64 -9.36 6.31
N TYR A 203 -3.63 -10.49 7.00
CA TYR A 203 -2.81 -10.72 8.19
C TYR A 203 -2.16 -12.10 8.16
N ARG A 204 -0.87 -12.18 8.50
CA ARG A 204 -0.11 -13.41 8.68
C ARG A 204 0.67 -13.36 10.00
N PRO A 205 0.10 -13.88 11.09
CA PRO A 205 0.77 -13.91 12.39
C PRO A 205 1.80 -15.03 12.51
N GLY A 206 2.84 -14.81 13.30
CA GLY A 206 3.72 -15.87 13.79
C GLY A 206 4.65 -16.46 12.73
N VAL A 207 5.06 -15.68 11.73
CA VAL A 207 6.04 -16.10 10.71
C VAL A 207 7.38 -16.31 11.41
N LYS A 208 7.88 -17.55 11.39
CA LYS A 208 9.16 -17.90 12.02
C LYS A 208 10.31 -17.27 11.25
N VAL A 209 11.29 -16.74 11.97
CA VAL A 209 12.45 -16.06 11.37
C VAL A 209 13.77 -16.59 11.90
N ASN A 210 14.76 -16.60 11.02
CA ASN A 210 16.17 -16.72 11.39
C ASN A 210 16.79 -15.32 11.42
N MET A 211 17.12 -14.82 12.62
CA MET A 211 17.67 -13.47 12.82
C MET A 211 18.99 -13.25 12.07
N GLU A 212 19.74 -14.31 11.79
CA GLU A 212 21.00 -14.24 11.04
C GLU A 212 20.80 -14.10 9.54
N GLU A 213 19.58 -14.23 9.04
CA GLU A 213 19.26 -14.13 7.62
C GLU A 213 18.31 -12.98 7.30
N GLU A 214 17.68 -12.38 8.32
CA GLU A 214 16.75 -11.26 8.18
C GLU A 214 17.49 -9.95 7.90
N TYR A 215 17.07 -9.27 6.82
CA TYR A 215 17.46 -7.93 6.41
C TYR A 215 18.99 -7.71 6.40
N PRO A 216 19.78 -8.54 5.67
CA PRO A 216 21.24 -8.48 5.70
C PRO A 216 21.78 -7.11 5.26
N ALA A 217 21.13 -6.46 4.29
CA ALA A 217 21.48 -5.13 3.81
C ALA A 217 21.34 -4.03 4.89
N PHE A 218 20.51 -4.24 5.92
CA PHE A 218 20.29 -3.28 7.02
C PHE A 218 21.35 -3.36 8.13
N ARG A 219 22.29 -4.29 8.02
CA ARG A 219 23.45 -4.37 8.93
C ARG A 219 24.48 -3.27 8.68
N LYS A 220 24.53 -2.74 7.45
CA LYS A 220 25.38 -1.61 7.08
C LYS A 220 24.59 -0.30 7.18
N GLU A 221 25.23 0.72 7.72
CA GLU A 221 24.63 2.06 7.80
C GLU A 221 24.84 2.82 6.48
N ASN A 222 23.74 3.31 5.91
CA ASN A 222 23.72 4.19 4.75
C ASN A 222 22.41 5.02 4.78
N LEU A 223 22.25 5.91 3.79
CA LEU A 223 21.08 6.79 3.72
C LEU A 223 19.75 6.00 3.70
N ILE A 224 19.67 4.94 2.90
CA ILE A 224 18.44 4.14 2.77
C ILE A 224 18.19 3.37 4.08
N THR A 225 19.20 2.69 4.61
CA THR A 225 19.01 1.91 5.84
C THR A 225 18.70 2.80 7.03
N GLY A 226 19.21 4.03 7.09
CA GLY A 226 18.83 5.03 8.08
C GLY A 226 17.39 5.49 7.96
N VAL A 227 16.92 5.81 6.75
CA VAL A 227 15.53 6.25 6.50
C VAL A 227 14.52 5.13 6.75
N PHE A 228 14.86 3.90 6.39
CA PHE A 228 13.92 2.78 6.43
C PHE A 228 13.98 1.93 7.71
N ARG A 229 14.89 2.25 8.64
CA ARG A 229 15.11 1.45 9.87
C ARG A 229 13.87 1.32 10.73
N GLU A 230 13.06 2.38 10.82
CA GLU A 230 11.83 2.40 11.63
C GLU A 230 10.71 1.50 11.07
N PHE A 231 10.82 1.10 9.80
CA PHE A 231 9.86 0.24 9.11
C PHE A 231 10.23 -1.25 9.17
N LEU A 232 11.34 -1.61 9.82
CA LEU A 232 11.72 -3.00 10.06
C LEU A 232 10.69 -3.70 10.97
N PRO A 233 10.52 -5.03 10.84
CA PRO A 233 9.51 -5.75 11.62
C PRO A 233 9.87 -5.78 13.12
N ASP A 234 8.83 -5.80 13.96
CA ASP A 234 9.00 -6.20 15.35
C ASP A 234 9.10 -7.72 15.46
N TYR A 235 10.06 -8.17 16.26
CA TYR A 235 10.25 -9.60 16.56
C TYR A 235 9.68 -9.94 17.93
N MET A 236 8.98 -11.06 17.99
CA MET A 236 8.40 -11.64 19.20
C MET A 236 8.99 -13.02 19.45
N ASP A 237 9.14 -13.40 20.72
CA ASP A 237 9.54 -14.75 21.07
C ASP A 237 8.46 -15.76 20.64
N SER A 238 8.89 -16.94 20.19
CA SER A 238 7.97 -18.01 19.82
C SER A 238 7.09 -18.40 21.01
N LYS A 239 5.80 -18.63 20.73
CA LYS A 239 4.84 -19.15 21.73
C LYS A 239 5.08 -20.62 22.07
N ILE A 240 5.93 -21.32 21.31
CA ILE A 240 6.27 -22.72 21.53
C ILE A 240 7.42 -22.79 22.54
N LYS A 241 7.19 -23.51 23.63
CA LYS A 241 8.17 -23.70 24.70
C LYS A 241 9.45 -24.35 24.12
N ASN A 242 10.61 -23.77 24.39
CA ASN A 242 11.93 -24.20 23.91
C ASN A 242 12.18 -24.07 22.39
N ASP A 243 11.38 -23.30 21.64
CA ASP A 243 11.74 -22.93 20.26
C ASP A 243 12.62 -21.67 20.30
N PRO A 244 13.91 -21.72 19.91
CA PRO A 244 14.80 -20.56 19.94
C PRO A 244 14.47 -19.54 18.86
N LEU A 245 13.61 -19.88 17.89
CA LEU A 245 13.27 -19.00 16.79
C LEU A 245 12.39 -17.85 17.23
N LYS A 246 12.66 -16.66 16.70
CA LYS A 246 11.77 -15.52 16.83
C LYS A 246 10.68 -15.60 15.76
N THR A 247 9.62 -14.84 15.98
CA THR A 247 8.49 -14.72 15.06
C THR A 247 8.21 -13.26 14.75
N LYS A 248 7.70 -12.98 13.55
CA LYS A 248 7.19 -11.67 13.15
C LYS A 248 5.76 -11.78 12.64
N ASN A 249 5.01 -10.70 12.71
CA ASN A 249 3.67 -10.60 12.14
C ASN A 249 3.72 -9.75 10.87
N LEU A 250 3.13 -10.25 9.79
CA LEU A 250 3.12 -9.58 8.49
C LEU A 250 1.68 -9.22 8.09
N TYR A 251 1.57 -8.19 7.27
CA TYR A 251 0.31 -7.69 6.73
C TYR A 251 0.35 -7.79 5.22
N THR A 252 -0.77 -8.10 4.56
CA THR A 252 -0.75 -8.41 3.12
C THR A 252 -1.69 -7.52 2.33
N ILE A 253 -1.19 -6.95 1.23
CA ILE A 253 -2.00 -6.31 0.18
C ILE A 253 -1.90 -7.13 -1.13
N TYR A 254 -2.88 -6.91 -2.03
CA TYR A 254 -3.06 -7.74 -3.23
C TYR A 254 -1.78 -7.89 -4.09
N PRO A 255 -1.53 -9.06 -4.69
CA PRO A 255 -2.14 -10.37 -4.39
C PRO A 255 -1.46 -11.05 -3.18
N ASP A 256 -0.19 -10.74 -2.95
CA ASP A 256 0.67 -11.40 -1.96
C ASP A 256 1.81 -10.49 -1.46
N ILE A 257 1.68 -9.16 -1.58
CA ILE A 257 2.70 -8.23 -1.09
C ILE A 257 2.60 -8.18 0.42
N MET A 258 3.58 -8.77 1.09
CA MET A 258 3.69 -8.77 2.54
C MET A 258 4.50 -7.57 3.01
N LEU A 259 3.95 -6.89 4.00
CA LEU A 259 4.46 -5.70 4.63
C LEU A 259 4.76 -6.02 6.09
N THR A 260 5.77 -5.37 6.64
CA THR A 260 6.05 -5.44 8.08
C THR A 260 4.92 -4.78 8.88
N ASN A 261 4.74 -5.20 10.14
CA ASN A 261 3.74 -4.61 11.03
C ASN A 261 3.88 -3.09 11.17
N ARG A 262 5.12 -2.57 11.18
CA ARG A 262 5.40 -1.13 11.25
C ARG A 262 4.87 -0.31 10.06
N CYS A 263 4.61 -0.95 8.93
CA CYS A 263 4.05 -0.30 7.74
C CYS A 263 2.53 -0.38 7.65
N ALA A 264 1.90 -1.25 8.45
CA ALA A 264 0.50 -1.59 8.29
C ALA A 264 -0.40 -0.34 8.46
N TYR A 265 -0.12 0.50 9.45
CA TYR A 265 -0.90 1.71 9.72
C TYR A 265 -0.88 2.66 8.52
N GLU A 266 0.32 2.99 8.05
CA GLU A 266 0.53 3.93 6.94
C GLU A 266 -0.15 3.47 5.66
N VAL A 267 -0.12 2.16 5.37
CA VAL A 267 -0.80 1.61 4.20
C VAL A 267 -2.31 1.55 4.37
N MET A 268 -2.81 1.19 5.55
CA MET A 268 -4.25 1.20 5.82
C MET A 268 -4.84 2.60 5.70
N ASP A 269 -4.16 3.61 6.26
CA ASP A 269 -4.61 5.00 6.21
C ASP A 269 -4.55 5.56 4.77
N LEU A 270 -3.45 5.34 4.04
CA LEU A 270 -3.29 5.78 2.64
C LEU A 270 -4.37 5.21 1.70
N LEU A 271 -4.70 3.92 1.87
CA LEU A 271 -5.58 3.19 0.97
C LEU A 271 -7.03 3.10 1.47
N CYS A 272 -7.26 3.53 2.71
CA CYS A 272 -8.51 3.41 3.47
C CYS A 272 -8.96 1.94 3.56
N LEU A 273 -8.07 1.05 4.00
CA LEU A 273 -8.35 -0.39 4.09
C LEU A 273 -8.98 -0.74 5.42
N HIS A 274 -9.91 -1.70 5.38
CA HIS A 274 -10.39 -2.37 6.57
C HIS A 274 -9.50 -3.54 6.94
N PHE A 275 -9.30 -3.72 8.24
CA PHE A 275 -8.61 -4.86 8.81
C PHE A 275 -9.62 -5.79 9.50
N MET A 276 -9.65 -7.03 9.03
CA MET A 276 -10.33 -8.13 9.70
C MET A 276 -9.45 -9.37 9.47
N PRO A 277 -8.82 -9.92 10.52
CA PRO A 277 -8.02 -11.12 10.36
C PRO A 277 -8.94 -12.27 9.91
N LYS A 278 -8.37 -13.28 9.23
CA LYS A 278 -9.08 -14.50 8.86
C LYS A 278 -8.59 -15.62 9.77
N ASP A 279 -9.30 -15.85 10.86
CA ASP A 279 -8.94 -16.81 11.89
C ASP A 279 -10.19 -17.42 12.55
N LYS A 280 -9.94 -18.37 13.47
CA LYS A 280 -11.01 -19.09 14.18
C LYS A 280 -11.97 -18.17 14.97
N ILE A 281 -11.58 -16.95 15.32
CA ILE A 281 -12.41 -16.01 16.09
C ILE A 281 -13.31 -15.22 15.14
N THR A 282 -12.73 -14.68 14.08
CA THR A 282 -13.44 -13.90 13.06
C THR A 282 -14.37 -14.76 12.20
N ASP A 283 -14.02 -16.02 11.97
CA ASP A 283 -14.87 -16.99 11.27
C ASP A 283 -15.98 -17.57 12.17
N ASN A 284 -15.94 -17.35 13.49
CA ASN A 284 -16.94 -17.90 14.40
C ASN A 284 -18.27 -17.12 14.30
N GLU A 285 -19.34 -17.80 13.88
CA GLU A 285 -20.68 -17.22 13.74
C GLU A 285 -21.34 -16.87 15.08
N ARG A 286 -20.93 -17.52 16.18
CA ARG A 286 -21.47 -17.24 17.52
C ARG A 286 -21.00 -15.90 18.08
N LEU A 287 -19.92 -15.36 17.53
CA LEU A 287 -19.38 -14.06 17.91
C LEU A 287 -19.97 -13.00 16.99
N ASN A 288 -20.52 -11.95 17.56
CA ASN A 288 -21.10 -10.88 16.77
C ASN A 288 -20.05 -9.97 16.12
N GLY A 289 -20.49 -9.12 15.20
CA GLY A 289 -19.61 -8.19 14.49
C GLY A 289 -18.88 -7.21 15.42
N PHE A 290 -19.51 -6.79 16.51
CA PHE A 290 -18.92 -5.86 17.48
C PHE A 290 -17.73 -6.49 18.22
N PHE A 291 -17.88 -7.73 18.68
CA PHE A 291 -16.80 -8.50 19.27
C PHE A 291 -15.63 -8.62 18.29
N LYS A 292 -15.90 -8.98 17.03
CA LYS A 292 -14.88 -9.14 15.99
C LYS A 292 -14.13 -7.84 15.70
N ARG A 293 -14.82 -6.69 15.69
CA ARG A 293 -14.19 -5.38 15.49
C ARG A 293 -13.26 -5.01 16.65
N VAL A 294 -13.69 -5.22 17.90
CA VAL A 294 -12.85 -4.98 19.08
C VAL A 294 -11.65 -5.94 19.09
N TYR A 295 -11.86 -7.21 18.75
CA TYR A 295 -10.79 -8.20 18.62
C TYR A 295 -9.75 -7.79 17.56
N ALA A 296 -10.19 -7.36 16.38
CA ALA A 296 -9.31 -6.87 15.33
C ALA A 296 -8.52 -5.63 15.76
N ALA A 297 -9.16 -4.65 16.43
CA ALA A 297 -8.49 -3.47 16.97
C ALA A 297 -7.43 -3.83 18.03
N ASN A 298 -7.71 -4.85 18.87
CA ASN A 298 -6.75 -5.33 19.86
C ASN A 298 -5.52 -5.99 19.21
N ILE A 299 -5.68 -6.71 18.09
CA ILE A 299 -4.54 -7.21 17.32
C ILE A 299 -3.67 -6.06 16.83
N LEU A 300 -4.28 -5.05 16.20
CA LEU A 300 -3.55 -3.88 15.71
C LEU A 300 -2.82 -3.13 16.82
N TYR A 301 -3.41 -3.02 18.00
CA TYR A 301 -2.76 -2.42 19.16
C TYR A 301 -1.57 -3.26 19.66
N ARG A 302 -1.74 -4.58 19.80
CA ARG A 302 -0.67 -5.49 20.24
C ARG A 302 0.50 -5.54 19.28
N ASP A 303 0.22 -5.45 17.97
CA ASP A 303 1.23 -5.38 16.91
C ASP A 303 1.82 -3.98 16.73
N ARG A 304 1.50 -3.02 17.62
CA ARG A 304 1.95 -1.62 17.59
C ARG A 304 1.62 -0.89 16.29
N VAL A 305 0.58 -1.36 15.60
CA VAL A 305 0.02 -0.69 14.42
C VAL A 305 -0.86 0.47 14.87
N TYR A 306 -1.64 0.28 15.93
CA TYR A 306 -2.36 1.37 16.59
C TYR A 306 -1.58 1.90 17.79
N SER A 307 -1.56 3.21 17.91
CA SER A 307 -1.28 3.89 19.17
C SER A 307 -2.38 3.60 20.20
N ILE A 308 -2.10 3.87 21.47
CA ILE A 308 -3.09 3.74 22.55
C ILE A 308 -4.34 4.60 22.31
N LEU A 309 -4.17 5.79 21.70
CA LEU A 309 -5.28 6.70 21.41
C LEU A 309 -6.15 6.15 20.29
N GLU A 310 -5.55 5.65 19.21
CA GLU A 310 -6.30 5.05 18.09
C GLU A 310 -7.04 3.79 18.51
N TYR A 311 -6.41 2.98 19.35
CA TYR A 311 -7.06 1.83 19.96
C TYR A 311 -8.29 2.26 20.77
N LYS A 312 -8.14 3.20 21.72
CA LYS A 312 -9.25 3.71 22.54
C LYS A 312 -10.39 4.25 21.68
N ASN A 313 -10.08 5.13 20.72
CA ASN A 313 -11.08 5.70 19.81
C ASN A 313 -11.81 4.60 19.02
N SER A 314 -11.10 3.57 18.55
CA SER A 314 -11.69 2.44 17.84
C SER A 314 -12.62 1.61 18.73
N ILE A 315 -12.25 1.39 19.99
CA ILE A 315 -13.08 0.68 20.98
C ILE A 315 -14.32 1.49 21.32
N GLU A 316 -14.15 2.76 21.69
CA GLU A 316 -15.25 3.65 22.06
C GLU A 316 -16.26 3.80 20.92
N LYS A 317 -15.79 3.98 19.68
CA LYS A 317 -16.66 4.02 18.50
C LYS A 317 -17.44 2.71 18.34
N THR A 318 -16.77 1.56 18.48
CA THR A 318 -17.41 0.25 18.32
C THR A 318 -18.47 -0.01 19.39
N LEU A 319 -18.21 0.37 20.64
CA LEU A 319 -19.14 0.21 21.76
C LEU A 319 -20.27 1.23 21.71
N HIS A 320 -19.99 2.44 21.26
CA HIS A 320 -21.04 3.42 20.96
C HIS A 320 -21.99 2.88 19.89
N ASP A 321 -21.47 2.40 18.75
CA ASP A 321 -22.30 1.77 17.71
C ASP A 321 -23.10 0.56 18.24
N LEU A 322 -22.55 -0.19 19.21
CA LEU A 322 -23.22 -1.33 19.85
C LEU A 322 -24.45 -0.89 20.66
N CYS A 323 -24.42 0.30 21.28
CA CYS A 323 -25.55 0.84 22.03
C CYS A 323 -26.74 1.22 21.13
N TYR A 324 -26.47 1.72 19.92
CA TYR A 324 -27.51 2.14 18.96
C TYR A 324 -27.94 1.04 17.98
N ALA A 325 -27.32 -0.14 18.06
CA ALA A 325 -27.63 -1.24 17.17
C ALA A 325 -29.00 -1.85 17.48
N GLU A 326 -29.78 -2.15 16.44
CA GLU A 326 -31.04 -2.88 16.51
C GLU A 326 -30.80 -4.34 16.90
N MET A 327 -30.69 -4.61 18.21
CA MET A 327 -30.52 -5.95 18.76
C MET A 327 -31.23 -6.09 20.10
N THR A 328 -31.48 -7.33 20.52
CA THR A 328 -32.10 -7.60 21.82
C THR A 328 -31.17 -7.24 22.97
N ASP A 329 -31.72 -6.93 24.15
CA ASP A 329 -30.88 -6.64 25.33
C ASP A 329 -30.08 -7.85 25.80
N LYS A 330 -30.62 -9.06 25.58
CA LYS A 330 -29.89 -10.30 25.85
C LYS A 330 -28.64 -10.42 24.98
N GLU A 331 -28.73 -10.09 23.70
CA GLU A 331 -27.58 -10.12 22.77
C GLU A 331 -26.56 -9.03 23.10
N PHE A 332 -27.02 -7.84 23.47
CA PHE A 332 -26.15 -6.75 23.92
C PHE A 332 -25.35 -7.14 25.17
N GLU A 333 -26.02 -7.63 26.21
CA GLU A 333 -25.36 -8.06 27.45
C GLU A 333 -24.40 -9.23 27.21
N ALA A 334 -24.82 -10.22 26.42
CA ALA A 334 -23.96 -11.33 26.05
C ALA A 334 -22.70 -10.86 25.33
N THR A 335 -22.80 -9.82 24.49
CA THR A 335 -21.65 -9.23 23.79
C THR A 335 -20.68 -8.56 24.76
N LEU A 336 -21.19 -7.72 25.68
CA LEU A 336 -20.35 -7.06 26.68
C LEU A 336 -19.66 -8.06 27.60
N GLU A 337 -20.38 -9.09 28.05
CA GLU A 337 -19.79 -10.17 28.85
C GLU A 337 -18.71 -10.93 28.08
N GLN A 338 -18.93 -11.24 26.80
CA GLN A 338 -17.93 -11.90 25.97
C GLN A 338 -16.67 -11.03 25.83
N LEU A 339 -16.82 -9.72 25.59
CA LEU A 339 -15.72 -8.77 25.50
C LEU A 339 -14.92 -8.69 26.81
N LEU A 340 -15.61 -8.66 27.96
CA LEU A 340 -14.99 -8.65 29.28
C LEU A 340 -14.24 -9.96 29.59
N ARG A 341 -14.89 -11.12 29.36
CA ARG A 341 -14.27 -12.45 29.53
C ARG A 341 -13.06 -12.63 28.62
N GLY A 342 -13.12 -12.07 27.41
CA GLY A 342 -12.00 -12.02 26.46
C GLY A 342 -10.88 -11.05 26.85
N ARG A 343 -11.03 -10.29 27.95
CA ARG A 343 -10.12 -9.22 28.39
C ARG A 343 -9.86 -8.17 27.31
N LEU A 344 -10.86 -7.89 26.48
CA LEU A 344 -10.77 -6.91 25.41
C LEU A 344 -11.20 -5.51 25.88
N ILE A 345 -12.06 -5.45 26.92
CA ILE A 345 -12.50 -4.23 27.59
C ILE A 345 -12.46 -4.42 29.10
N SER A 346 -12.43 -3.33 29.87
CA SER A 346 -12.49 -3.36 31.34
C SER A 346 -13.94 -3.39 31.85
N GLY A 347 -14.12 -3.69 33.14
CA GLY A 347 -15.43 -3.63 33.80
C GLY A 347 -16.05 -2.23 33.76
N GLU A 348 -15.23 -1.19 33.93
CA GLU A 348 -15.67 0.21 33.85
C GLU A 348 -16.34 0.55 32.51
N TYR A 349 -15.79 0.02 31.40
CA TYR A 349 -16.40 0.18 30.09
C TYR A 349 -17.76 -0.52 30.01
N VAL A 350 -17.86 -1.75 30.56
CA VAL A 350 -19.13 -2.49 30.57
C VAL A 350 -20.21 -1.69 31.32
N ASP A 351 -19.90 -1.19 32.51
CA ASP A 351 -20.86 -0.45 33.32
C ASP A 351 -21.29 0.86 32.64
N HIS A 352 -20.33 1.61 32.07
CA HIS A 352 -20.61 2.85 31.34
C HIS A 352 -21.58 2.63 30.15
N TYR A 353 -21.31 1.64 29.30
CA TYR A 353 -22.12 1.42 28.10
C TYR A 353 -23.47 0.74 28.40
N ARG A 354 -23.60 0.03 29.52
CA ARG A 354 -24.89 -0.43 30.05
C ARG A 354 -25.79 0.75 30.43
N GLU A 355 -25.26 1.67 31.23
CA GLU A 355 -25.98 2.89 31.61
C GLU A 355 -26.36 3.73 30.39
N LEU A 356 -25.45 3.85 29.42
CA LEU A 356 -25.71 4.60 28.19
C LEU A 356 -26.87 3.99 27.40
N ARG A 357 -26.89 2.66 27.20
CA ARG A 357 -27.98 1.99 26.47
C ARG A 357 -29.31 2.11 27.21
N TYR A 358 -29.32 2.06 28.54
CA TYR A 358 -30.53 2.29 29.33
C TYR A 358 -31.10 3.71 29.12
N LYS A 359 -30.24 4.73 28.95
CA LYS A 359 -30.67 6.12 28.69
C LYS A 359 -31.17 6.37 27.27
N ILE A 360 -30.76 5.55 26.31
CA ILE A 360 -31.15 5.66 24.89
C ILE A 360 -32.57 5.09 24.67
N LYS A 361 -32.95 4.08 25.45
CA LYS A 361 -34.30 3.51 25.47
C LYS A 361 -35.24 4.34 26.34
#